data_AF-L1J4C6-F1
#
_entry.id   AF-L1J4C6-F1
#
_cell.length_a   1.000
_cell.length_b   1.000
_cell.length_c   1.000
_cell.angle_alpha   90.00
_cell.angle_beta   90.00
_cell.angle_gamma   90.00
#
_symmetry.space_group_name_H-M   'P 1'
#
loop_
_entity.id
_entity.type
_entity.pdbx_description
1 polymer ?
#
loop_
_entity_poly.entity_id
_entity_poly.type
_entity_poly.pdbx_seq_one_letter_code
_entity_poly.pdbx_strand_id
1 'polypeptide(L)'
;MQALACEGGGSRGSPTEGAEQIKPVTRLSFKGRPGEDGYARRVRIIEAMMAYSPATMFGIKGKGKAYKEVLEILNRDVVFHDSLKENTLREKWCEIMKVVDRIVVTGEESYLKTLESEGKQATKLDDLYILLAQMKAKWADSGGARDSDGDEDDIRVPYVTAAYYGDDKRKDVNGEEAAEPKTSEQDKVLQGETQPAVTREDAQHLRWESSPSNQRDEGGTGGSDKSLKLAKRIKVSRSVDGLLLRIETQRLQAEAAKTQAEAEKIKAEAAKAKAEVEKFHAQTARIVALKEQNDSIARVLQAFVNSVKEGVTLPAGVMDMLSSIKPGAAVLPMIMKPRLEQLEPAAACRQCRNGHRVPPCHDAAYAN
;
A
#
# COMPACT_ATOMS: atom_id res chain seq x y z
N MET A 1 92.82 -18.53 17.29
CA MET A 1 91.56 -19.07 16.75
C MET A 1 90.50 -18.88 17.81
N GLN A 2 89.72 -17.81 17.69
CA GLN A 2 88.56 -17.49 18.52
C GLN A 2 87.31 -17.87 17.73
N ALA A 3 86.36 -18.55 18.37
CA ALA A 3 85.00 -18.69 17.86
C ALA A 3 84.05 -18.43 19.04
N LEU A 4 83.42 -17.26 19.01
CA LEU A 4 82.35 -16.83 19.89
C LEU A 4 81.04 -17.45 19.37
N ALA A 5 80.35 -18.19 20.24
CA ALA A 5 79.00 -18.67 20.00
C ALA A 5 78.00 -17.66 20.57
N CYS A 6 77.21 -17.05 19.68
CA CYS A 6 76.13 -16.15 20.04
C CYS A 6 74.87 -16.94 20.44
N GLU A 7 74.42 -16.74 21.67
CA GLU A 7 73.05 -17.03 22.10
C GLU A 7 72.12 -15.90 21.61
N GLY A 8 70.98 -16.26 21.02
CA GLY A 8 69.95 -15.29 20.65
C GLY A 8 68.82 -15.89 19.82
N GLY A 9 67.70 -16.21 20.46
CA GLY A 9 66.53 -16.76 19.77
C GLY A 9 65.27 -16.77 20.62
N GLY A 10 64.89 -15.62 21.19
CA GLY A 10 63.61 -15.45 21.86
C GLY A 10 62.46 -15.40 20.86
N SER A 11 61.71 -16.51 20.73
CA SER A 11 60.49 -16.56 19.92
C SER A 11 59.28 -16.13 20.76
N ARG A 12 58.95 -14.83 20.72
CA ARG A 12 57.67 -14.29 21.18
C ARG A 12 56.66 -14.48 20.04
N GLY A 13 55.90 -15.57 20.08
CA GLY A 13 54.69 -15.73 19.27
C GLY A 13 53.59 -14.83 19.82
N SER A 14 53.32 -13.72 19.15
CA SER A 14 52.14 -12.88 19.38
C SER A 14 50.89 -13.57 18.82
N PRO A 15 49.79 -13.70 19.59
CA PRO A 15 48.50 -14.08 19.04
C PRO A 15 48.01 -12.92 18.18
N THR A 16 47.94 -13.14 16.88
CA THR A 16 47.30 -12.20 15.95
C THR A 16 45.80 -12.21 16.25
N GLU A 17 45.38 -11.23 17.04
CA GLU A 17 43.97 -10.90 17.28
C GLU A 17 43.25 -10.68 15.95
N GLY A 18 42.24 -11.51 15.73
CA GLY A 18 41.05 -11.26 14.92
C GLY A 18 41.21 -10.37 13.70
N ALA A 19 41.63 -10.94 12.57
CA ALA A 19 41.25 -10.40 11.28
C ALA A 19 39.72 -10.49 11.16
N GLU A 20 39.05 -9.41 11.58
CA GLU A 20 37.62 -9.19 11.43
C GLU A 20 37.29 -9.42 9.94
N GLN A 21 36.66 -10.55 9.63
CA GLN A 21 36.31 -10.90 8.26
C GLN A 21 35.45 -9.77 7.71
N ILE A 22 36.06 -8.94 6.85
CA ILE A 22 35.37 -7.88 6.12
C ILE A 22 34.32 -8.60 5.26
N LYS A 23 33.08 -8.65 5.75
CA LYS A 23 31.96 -9.23 5.00
C LYS A 23 31.90 -8.48 3.66
N PRO A 24 31.96 -9.19 2.52
CA PRO A 24 31.94 -8.54 1.22
C PRO A 24 30.66 -7.69 1.13
N VAL A 25 30.84 -6.40 0.85
CA VAL A 25 29.75 -5.44 0.68
C VAL A 25 28.89 -5.92 -0.48
N THR A 26 27.79 -6.60 -0.15
CA THR A 26 26.89 -7.16 -1.16
C THR A 26 26.10 -6.02 -1.78
N ARG A 27 26.25 -5.82 -3.08
CA ARG A 27 25.54 -4.76 -3.80
C ARG A 27 24.04 -5.07 -3.80
N LEU A 28 23.23 -4.18 -3.24
CA LEU A 28 21.77 -4.33 -3.22
C LEU A 28 21.21 -4.38 -4.66
N SER A 29 20.56 -5.49 -5.00
CA SER A 29 19.74 -5.59 -6.22
C SER A 29 18.32 -5.15 -5.94
N PHE A 30 17.76 -4.33 -6.83
CA PHE A 30 16.35 -3.93 -6.85
C PHE A 30 15.61 -4.53 -8.04
N LYS A 31 16.27 -5.41 -8.80
CA LYS A 31 15.63 -6.12 -9.91
C LYS A 31 15.21 -7.50 -9.39
N GLY A 32 14.05 -7.96 -9.83
CA GLY A 32 13.64 -9.33 -9.60
C GLY A 32 12.15 -9.57 -9.80
N ARG A 33 11.80 -10.85 -9.96
CA ARG A 33 10.41 -11.32 -10.01
C ARG A 33 9.84 -11.50 -8.59
N PRO A 34 8.52 -11.68 -8.43
CA PRO A 34 7.94 -12.07 -7.15
C PRO A 34 8.69 -13.27 -6.54
N GLY A 35 9.12 -13.13 -5.29
CA GLY A 35 9.96 -14.12 -4.59
C GLY A 35 11.45 -13.81 -4.56
N GLU A 36 11.92 -12.83 -5.35
CA GLU A 36 13.31 -12.36 -5.31
C GLU A 36 13.47 -11.14 -4.38
N ASP A 37 14.63 -11.01 -3.74
CA ASP A 37 14.94 -9.90 -2.82
C ASP A 37 14.69 -8.52 -3.43
N GLY A 38 15.03 -8.34 -4.71
CA GLY A 38 14.88 -7.06 -5.39
C GLY A 38 13.42 -6.63 -5.50
N TYR A 39 12.51 -7.59 -5.68
CA TYR A 39 11.06 -7.34 -5.66
C TYR A 39 10.61 -6.94 -4.25
N ALA A 40 11.02 -7.70 -3.23
CA ALA A 40 10.68 -7.39 -1.83
C ALA A 40 11.15 -5.99 -1.41
N ARG A 41 12.36 -5.59 -1.81
CA ARG A 41 12.90 -4.23 -1.57
C ARG A 41 12.05 -3.14 -2.20
N ARG A 42 11.60 -3.31 -3.45
CA ARG A 42 10.72 -2.32 -4.11
C ARG A 42 9.37 -2.21 -3.40
N VAL A 43 8.76 -3.34 -3.06
CA VAL A 43 7.50 -3.38 -2.32
C VAL A 43 7.65 -2.62 -1.00
N ARG A 44 8.71 -2.88 -0.23
CA ARG A 44 8.99 -2.19 1.03
C ARG A 44 9.19 -0.68 0.86
N ILE A 45 9.89 -0.25 -0.19
CA ILE A 45 10.05 1.18 -0.49
C ILE A 45 8.67 1.83 -0.70
N ILE A 46 7.80 1.23 -1.51
CA ILE A 46 6.48 1.81 -1.79
C ILE A 46 5.60 1.80 -0.55
N GLU A 47 5.59 0.71 0.23
CA GLU A 47 4.87 0.66 1.51
C GLU A 47 5.34 1.76 2.47
N ALA A 48 6.66 1.99 2.57
CA ALA A 48 7.21 3.06 3.40
C ALA A 48 6.88 4.46 2.85
N MET A 49 6.86 4.65 1.53
CA MET A 49 6.38 5.88 0.90
C MET A 49 4.93 6.16 1.32
N MET A 50 4.07 5.16 1.20
CA MET A 50 2.63 5.24 1.49
C MET A 50 2.28 5.52 2.95
N ALA A 51 3.21 5.33 3.89
CA ALA A 51 3.02 5.73 5.27
C ALA A 51 2.94 7.26 5.46
N TYR A 52 3.34 8.04 4.44
CA TYR A 52 3.35 9.50 4.48
C TYR A 52 2.10 10.12 3.86
N SER A 53 1.79 11.34 4.31
CA SER A 53 0.70 12.12 3.71
C SER A 53 0.99 12.42 2.22
N PRO A 54 -0.02 12.44 1.35
CA PRO A 54 0.14 12.81 -0.07
C PRO A 54 0.84 14.16 -0.27
N ALA A 55 0.58 15.13 0.61
CA ALA A 55 1.22 16.45 0.56
C ALA A 55 2.74 16.37 0.75
N THR A 56 3.20 15.53 1.68
CA THR A 56 4.64 15.31 1.93
C THR A 56 5.31 14.54 0.79
N MET A 57 4.59 13.59 0.20
CA MET A 57 5.13 12.70 -0.82
C MET A 57 5.20 13.36 -2.21
N PHE A 58 4.12 14.02 -2.61
CA PHE A 58 3.97 14.60 -3.95
C PHE A 58 4.36 16.08 -3.97
N GLY A 59 4.18 16.81 -2.87
CA GLY A 59 4.51 18.23 -2.75
C GLY A 59 6.02 18.51 -2.78
N ILE A 60 6.40 19.70 -3.24
CA ILE A 60 7.81 20.10 -3.43
C ILE A 60 8.51 20.30 -2.08
N LYS A 61 7.80 20.90 -1.12
CA LYS A 61 8.32 21.24 0.20
C LYS A 61 8.45 19.98 1.06
N GLY A 62 9.60 19.82 1.72
CA GLY A 62 9.80 18.76 2.71
C GLY A 62 10.24 17.39 2.17
N LYS A 63 10.40 17.19 0.84
CA LYS A 63 10.86 15.91 0.27
C LYS A 63 12.17 15.42 0.90
N GLY A 64 13.11 16.33 1.15
CA GLY A 64 14.39 16.00 1.80
C GLY A 64 14.26 15.36 3.18
N LYS A 65 13.29 15.83 3.98
CA LYS A 65 13.00 15.26 5.31
C LYS A 65 12.33 13.89 5.15
N ALA A 66 11.35 13.78 4.26
CA ALA A 66 10.66 12.53 3.97
C ALA A 66 11.62 11.42 3.51
N TYR A 67 12.58 11.72 2.64
CA TYR A 67 13.60 10.76 2.21
C TYR A 67 14.42 10.23 3.38
N LYS A 68 14.84 11.09 4.31
CA LYS A 68 15.66 10.68 5.46
C LYS A 68 14.88 9.79 6.42
N GLU A 69 13.63 10.13 6.70
CA GLU A 69 12.80 9.31 7.59
C GLU A 69 12.44 7.97 6.95
N VAL A 70 12.08 7.95 5.67
CA VAL A 70 11.85 6.69 4.92
C VAL A 70 13.11 5.83 4.89
N LEU A 71 14.28 6.45 4.69
CA LEU A 71 15.56 5.75 4.73
C LEU A 71 15.80 5.09 6.10
N GLU A 72 15.53 5.81 7.19
CA GLU A 72 15.68 5.29 8.55
C GLU A 72 14.73 4.12 8.82
N ILE A 73 13.46 4.23 8.38
CA ILE A 73 12.48 3.15 8.51
C ILE A 73 12.92 1.91 7.72
N LEU A 74 13.37 2.10 6.47
CA LEU A 74 13.79 1.00 5.61
C LEU A 74 15.06 0.32 6.11
N ASN A 75 16.03 1.08 6.65
CA ASN A 75 17.27 0.50 7.16
C ASN A 75 17.07 -0.35 8.41
N ARG A 76 16.03 -0.07 9.21
CA ARG A 76 15.58 -0.93 10.32
C ARG A 76 14.90 -2.22 9.84
N ASP A 77 14.47 -2.31 8.58
CA ASP A 77 13.89 -3.53 8.01
C ASP A 77 15.01 -4.53 7.66
N VAL A 78 14.77 -5.79 8.00
CA VAL A 78 15.68 -6.93 7.76
C VAL A 78 16.07 -7.04 6.28
N VAL A 79 15.21 -6.62 5.36
CA VAL A 79 15.47 -6.70 3.92
C VAL A 79 16.62 -5.77 3.46
N PHE A 80 16.96 -4.74 4.23
CA PHE A 80 17.99 -3.75 3.89
C PHE A 80 19.22 -3.80 4.80
N HIS A 81 19.13 -4.27 6.04
CA HIS A 81 20.27 -4.43 6.96
C HIS A 81 21.18 -3.17 7.03
N ASP A 82 20.59 -1.98 7.21
CA ASP A 82 21.31 -0.70 7.25
C ASP A 82 22.17 -0.38 6.00
N SER A 83 22.02 -1.12 4.91
CA SER A 83 22.86 -0.97 3.70
C SER A 83 22.24 -0.06 2.64
N LEU A 84 21.00 0.42 2.84
CA LEU A 84 20.37 1.34 1.92
C LEU A 84 20.99 2.73 2.08
N LYS A 85 21.46 3.28 0.95
CA LYS A 85 22.01 4.64 0.87
C LYS A 85 20.94 5.62 0.40
N GLU A 86 21.02 6.87 0.86
CA GLU A 86 20.06 7.92 0.49
C GLU A 86 19.96 8.14 -1.03
N ASN A 87 21.10 8.17 -1.73
CA ASN A 87 21.12 8.35 -3.19
C ASN A 87 20.41 7.22 -3.93
N THR A 88 20.60 5.98 -3.46
CA THR A 88 19.93 4.80 -4.04
C THR A 88 18.43 4.84 -3.78
N LEU A 89 18.00 5.24 -2.57
CA LEU A 89 16.58 5.42 -2.27
C LEU A 89 15.96 6.50 -3.17
N ARG A 90 16.61 7.66 -3.33
CA ARG A 90 16.14 8.75 -4.19
C ARG A 90 16.01 8.31 -5.65
N GLU A 91 16.99 7.59 -6.17
CA GLU A 91 16.94 7.04 -7.53
C GLU A 91 15.74 6.10 -7.71
N LYS A 92 15.53 5.16 -6.77
CA LYS A 92 14.42 4.21 -6.84
C LYS A 92 13.06 4.83 -6.60
N TRP A 93 12.99 5.86 -5.74
CA TRP A 93 11.79 6.68 -5.59
C TRP A 93 11.42 7.36 -6.91
N CYS A 94 12.39 7.96 -7.60
CA CYS A 94 12.15 8.58 -8.91
C CYS A 94 11.70 7.54 -9.96
N GLU A 95 12.27 6.34 -9.98
CA GLU A 95 11.81 5.25 -10.86
C GLU A 95 10.35 4.86 -10.57
N ILE A 96 9.98 4.72 -9.29
CA ILE A 96 8.61 4.42 -8.86
C ILE A 96 7.66 5.53 -9.34
N MET A 97 8.01 6.79 -9.10
CA MET A 97 7.19 7.93 -9.51
C MET A 97 7.01 8.01 -11.04
N LYS A 98 8.00 7.62 -11.84
CA LYS A 98 7.83 7.55 -13.31
C LYS A 98 6.76 6.55 -13.74
N VAL A 99 6.63 5.42 -13.05
CA VAL A 99 5.58 4.43 -13.33
C VAL A 99 4.23 4.98 -12.90
N VAL A 100 4.15 5.54 -11.69
CA VAL A 100 2.94 6.18 -11.15
C VAL A 100 2.43 7.28 -12.09
N ASP A 101 3.33 8.15 -12.55
CA ASP A 101 2.98 9.27 -13.42
C ASP A 101 2.47 8.79 -14.77
N ARG A 102 3.03 7.69 -15.30
CA ARG A 102 2.51 7.04 -16.49
C ARG A 102 1.09 6.52 -16.26
N ILE A 103 0.83 5.84 -15.14
CA ILE A 103 -0.51 5.32 -14.83
C ILE A 103 -1.53 6.46 -14.69
N VAL A 104 -1.15 7.57 -14.06
CA VAL A 104 -2.02 8.76 -13.95
C VAL A 104 -2.35 9.34 -15.34
N VAL A 105 -1.37 9.38 -16.26
CA VAL A 105 -1.58 9.91 -17.62
C VAL A 105 -2.37 8.96 -18.51
N THR A 106 -2.04 7.66 -18.51
CA THR A 106 -2.68 6.67 -19.40
C THR A 106 -4.01 6.13 -18.87
N GLY A 107 -4.24 6.27 -17.56
CA GLY A 107 -5.33 5.62 -16.84
C GLY A 107 -4.97 4.21 -16.36
N GLU A 108 -5.62 3.80 -15.27
CA GLU A 108 -5.46 2.50 -14.61
C GLU A 108 -5.83 1.33 -15.54
N GLU A 109 -6.96 1.44 -16.26
CA GLU A 109 -7.41 0.41 -17.19
C GLU A 109 -6.39 0.14 -18.31
N SER A 110 -5.72 1.19 -18.81
CA SER A 110 -4.71 1.05 -19.86
C SER A 110 -3.48 0.31 -19.34
N TYR A 111 -3.09 0.58 -18.10
CA TYR A 111 -1.97 -0.11 -17.46
C TYR A 111 -2.28 -1.60 -17.24
N LEU A 112 -3.46 -1.93 -16.71
CA LEU A 112 -3.90 -3.31 -16.52
C LEU A 112 -4.02 -4.08 -17.84
N LYS A 113 -4.57 -3.47 -18.90
CA LYS A 113 -4.61 -4.06 -20.25
C LYS A 113 -3.21 -4.33 -20.81
N THR A 114 -2.22 -3.50 -20.47
CA THR A 114 -0.82 -3.72 -20.87
C THR A 114 -0.22 -4.91 -20.14
N LEU A 115 -0.53 -5.09 -18.85
CA LEU A 115 -0.10 -6.29 -18.11
C LEU A 115 -0.73 -7.57 -18.66
N GLU A 116 -2.02 -7.52 -18.99
CA GLU A 116 -2.77 -8.63 -19.57
C GLU A 116 -2.25 -9.01 -20.97
N SER A 117 -1.96 -8.03 -21.82
CA SER A 117 -1.41 -8.28 -23.17
C SER A 117 0.01 -8.85 -23.13
N GLU A 118 0.79 -8.53 -22.09
CA GLU A 118 2.09 -9.16 -21.82
C GLU A 118 1.96 -10.56 -21.18
N GLY A 119 0.74 -11.03 -20.89
CA GLY A 119 0.48 -12.31 -20.23
C GLY A 119 0.98 -12.34 -18.77
N LYS A 120 1.20 -11.18 -18.15
CA LYS A 120 1.64 -11.07 -16.76
C LYS A 120 0.43 -10.96 -15.85
N GLN A 121 0.42 -11.75 -14.78
CA GLN A 121 -0.56 -11.58 -13.71
C GLN A 121 -0.21 -10.32 -12.91
N ALA A 122 -1.24 -9.59 -12.47
CA ALA A 122 -1.06 -8.45 -11.58
C ALA A 122 -0.36 -8.90 -10.29
N THR A 123 0.79 -8.29 -10.02
CA THR A 123 1.57 -8.57 -8.82
C THR A 123 1.22 -7.55 -7.72
N LYS A 124 1.55 -7.88 -6.45
CA LYS A 124 1.40 -6.93 -5.33
C LYS A 124 2.09 -5.58 -5.60
N LEU A 125 3.19 -5.57 -6.35
CA LEU A 125 3.88 -4.35 -6.72
C LEU A 125 3.03 -3.49 -7.68
N ASP A 126 2.33 -4.12 -8.61
CA ASP A 126 1.44 -3.44 -9.56
C ASP A 126 0.22 -2.85 -8.82
N ASP A 127 -0.36 -3.58 -7.87
CA ASP A 127 -1.43 -3.08 -7.00
C ASP A 127 -0.99 -1.83 -6.23
N LEU A 128 0.24 -1.83 -5.71
CA LEU A 128 0.82 -0.69 -5.01
C LEU A 128 1.06 0.50 -5.94
N TYR A 129 1.52 0.27 -7.18
CA TYR A 129 1.66 1.35 -8.17
C TYR A 129 0.32 1.99 -8.51
N ILE A 130 -0.73 1.18 -8.71
CA ILE A 130 -2.09 1.66 -8.99
C ILE A 130 -2.62 2.48 -7.82
N LEU A 131 -2.49 1.97 -6.59
CA LEU A 131 -2.95 2.68 -5.41
C LEU A 131 -2.22 4.02 -5.21
N LEU A 132 -0.91 4.05 -5.46
CA LEU A 132 -0.11 5.27 -5.40
C LEU A 132 -0.52 6.29 -6.49
N ALA A 133 -0.87 5.80 -7.69
CA ALA A 133 -1.41 6.63 -8.77
C ALA A 133 -2.78 7.23 -8.42
N GLN A 134 -3.67 6.44 -7.82
CA GLN A 134 -4.96 6.93 -7.33
C GLN A 134 -4.79 8.00 -6.24
N MET A 135 -3.85 7.80 -5.30
CA MET A 135 -3.51 8.80 -4.29
C MET A 135 -2.98 10.10 -4.92
N LYS A 136 -2.10 9.98 -5.93
CA LYS A 136 -1.55 11.13 -6.64
C LYS A 136 -2.62 11.90 -7.42
N ALA A 137 -3.49 11.20 -8.13
CA ALA A 137 -4.59 11.81 -8.88
C ALA A 137 -5.53 12.59 -7.95
N LYS A 138 -5.97 11.97 -6.85
CA LYS A 138 -6.80 12.65 -5.84
C LYS A 138 -6.15 13.89 -5.24
N TRP A 139 -4.84 13.83 -4.97
CA TRP A 139 -4.10 14.98 -4.46
C TRP A 139 -3.96 16.11 -5.49
N ALA A 140 -3.81 15.77 -6.77
CA ALA A 140 -3.82 16.75 -7.84
C ALA A 140 -5.20 17.42 -7.99
N ASP A 141 -6.27 16.62 -7.92
CA ASP A 141 -7.66 17.10 -8.01
C ASP A 141 -8.05 17.99 -6.83
N SER A 142 -7.54 17.71 -5.63
CA SER A 142 -7.79 18.54 -4.43
C SER A 142 -7.05 19.89 -4.45
N GLY A 143 -6.41 20.25 -5.56
CA GLY A 143 -5.67 21.50 -5.68
C GLY A 143 -4.32 21.48 -4.97
N GLY A 144 -3.73 20.30 -4.72
CA GLY A 144 -2.46 20.15 -4.00
C GLY A 144 -1.26 20.90 -4.60
N ALA A 145 -1.40 21.43 -5.82
CA ALA A 145 -0.42 22.31 -6.47
C ALA A 145 -0.60 23.82 -6.14
N ARG A 146 -1.75 24.26 -5.61
CA ARG A 146 -2.11 25.68 -5.48
C ARG A 146 -1.69 26.33 -4.16
N ASP A 147 -1.38 25.57 -3.12
CA ASP A 147 -1.06 26.13 -1.79
C ASP A 147 0.44 26.37 -1.54
N SER A 148 1.28 26.39 -2.57
CA SER A 148 2.74 26.62 -2.41
C SER A 148 3.19 28.06 -2.71
N ASP A 149 2.28 28.98 -3.05
CA ASP A 149 2.59 30.36 -3.43
C ASP A 149 2.34 31.34 -2.27
N GLY A 150 3.26 31.35 -1.31
CA GLY A 150 3.25 32.31 -0.21
C GLY A 150 4.63 32.80 0.22
N ASP A 151 5.67 32.54 -0.57
CA ASP A 151 6.98 33.20 -0.50
C ASP A 151 7.57 33.15 -1.91
N GLU A 152 7.25 34.19 -2.69
CA GLU A 152 7.89 34.50 -3.96
C GLU A 152 9.34 34.87 -3.66
N ASP A 153 10.27 33.93 -3.81
CA ASP A 153 11.59 34.23 -4.35
C ASP A 153 12.22 32.94 -4.86
N ASP A 154 12.37 32.94 -6.19
CA ASP A 154 13.31 32.14 -6.96
C ASP A 154 12.92 30.70 -7.37
N ILE A 155 13.04 30.49 -8.68
CA ILE A 155 12.91 29.22 -9.41
C ILE A 155 11.47 28.75 -9.69
N ARG A 156 10.73 29.58 -10.44
CA ARG A 156 9.65 29.10 -11.31
C ARG A 156 10.27 28.36 -12.51
N VAL A 157 10.75 27.13 -12.33
CA VAL A 157 11.00 26.25 -13.48
C VAL A 157 9.62 25.87 -14.02
N PRO A 158 9.23 26.29 -15.24
CA PRO A 158 8.04 25.75 -15.86
C PRO A 158 8.26 24.25 -15.97
N TYR A 159 7.44 23.46 -15.26
CA TYR A 159 7.44 22.02 -15.36
C TYR A 159 6.86 21.67 -16.75
N VAL A 160 7.69 21.83 -17.78
CA VAL A 160 7.45 21.32 -19.12
C VAL A 160 7.70 19.81 -19.00
N THR A 161 6.63 19.09 -18.67
CA THR A 161 6.55 17.63 -18.65
C THR A 161 6.79 16.99 -20.04
N ALA A 162 7.02 17.79 -21.08
CA ALA A 162 7.24 17.32 -22.45
C ALA A 162 8.71 17.29 -22.92
N ALA A 163 9.65 17.97 -22.25
CA ALA A 163 11.01 18.14 -22.80
C ALA A 163 12.11 17.31 -22.11
N TYR A 164 11.81 16.59 -21.02
CA TYR A 164 12.81 15.80 -20.29
C TYR A 164 13.06 14.39 -20.88
N TYR A 165 12.51 14.09 -22.06
CA TYR A 165 12.70 12.82 -22.78
C TYR A 165 13.23 13.04 -24.21
N GLY A 166 14.11 14.04 -24.39
CA GLY A 166 14.90 14.18 -25.62
C GLY A 166 16.24 13.45 -25.50
N ASP A 167 16.35 12.33 -26.22
CA ASP A 167 17.59 11.76 -26.77
C ASP A 167 18.88 11.90 -25.93
N ASP A 168 19.10 10.93 -25.05
CA ASP A 168 20.44 10.63 -24.52
C ASP A 168 21.23 9.86 -25.59
N LYS A 169 21.50 10.52 -26.73
CA LYS A 169 22.52 10.07 -27.69
C LYS A 169 23.88 10.37 -27.08
N ARG A 170 24.43 9.36 -26.41
CA ARG A 170 25.86 9.29 -26.10
C ARG A 170 26.64 9.50 -27.40
N LYS A 171 27.38 10.60 -27.46
CA LYS A 171 28.54 10.75 -28.35
C LYS A 171 29.59 9.78 -27.86
N ASP A 172 29.64 8.61 -28.47
CA ASP A 172 30.85 7.80 -28.47
C ASP A 172 31.87 8.51 -29.37
N VAL A 173 32.97 8.93 -28.76
CA VAL A 173 34.14 9.42 -29.47
C VAL A 173 35.09 8.24 -29.65
N ASN A 174 35.37 7.98 -30.93
CA ASN A 174 36.44 7.16 -31.54
C ASN A 174 36.16 5.66 -31.79
N GLY A 175 35.84 5.38 -33.06
CA GLY A 175 36.82 4.79 -33.98
C GLY A 175 36.54 3.36 -34.47
N GLU A 176 35.94 3.23 -35.66
CA GLU A 176 36.41 2.44 -36.83
C GLU A 176 35.23 2.08 -37.75
N GLU A 177 35.17 2.82 -38.87
CA GLU A 177 34.97 2.36 -40.25
C GLU A 177 34.40 0.94 -40.49
N ALA A 178 33.14 0.87 -40.96
CA ALA A 178 32.76 0.14 -42.18
C ALA A 178 31.23 0.18 -42.46
N ALA A 179 30.92 0.64 -43.67
CA ALA A 179 29.82 0.23 -44.56
C ALA A 179 28.34 0.24 -44.11
N GLU A 180 27.63 1.23 -44.65
CA GLU A 180 26.21 1.24 -45.05
C GLU A 180 25.75 -0.05 -45.79
N PRO A 181 24.43 -0.42 -45.85
CA PRO A 181 23.42 0.47 -46.44
C PRO A 181 21.98 0.49 -45.86
N LYS A 182 21.38 1.63 -46.21
CA LYS A 182 20.00 2.15 -46.22
C LYS A 182 18.86 1.16 -46.51
N THR A 183 17.69 1.43 -45.91
CA THR A 183 16.35 1.52 -46.57
C THR A 183 15.34 2.19 -45.60
N SER A 184 14.83 3.37 -45.97
CA SER A 184 13.42 3.70 -46.34
C SER A 184 12.45 3.85 -45.16
N GLU A 185 12.05 5.07 -44.80
CA GLU A 185 10.81 5.74 -45.29
C GLU A 185 9.52 5.01 -44.88
N GLN A 186 8.75 5.61 -43.97
CA GLN A 186 7.36 6.00 -44.27
C GLN A 186 6.73 6.83 -43.14
N ASP A 187 6.23 7.99 -43.56
CA ASP A 187 5.28 8.86 -42.89
C ASP A 187 4.02 8.12 -42.40
N LYS A 188 3.41 8.66 -41.33
CA LYS A 188 1.96 8.92 -41.34
C LYS A 188 1.54 9.93 -40.26
N VAL A 189 1.16 11.09 -40.77
CA VAL A 189 0.28 12.10 -40.19
C VAL A 189 -1.08 11.50 -39.87
N LEU A 190 -1.61 11.75 -38.67
CA LEU A 190 -3.04 11.65 -38.39
C LEU A 190 -3.42 12.72 -37.36
N GLN A 191 -4.01 13.79 -37.90
CA GLN A 191 -4.81 14.76 -37.16
C GLN A 191 -6.06 14.05 -36.64
N GLY A 192 -6.33 14.18 -35.34
CA GLY A 192 -7.55 13.69 -34.71
C GLY A 192 -8.21 14.85 -33.96
N GLU A 193 -9.40 15.21 -34.42
CA GLU A 193 -10.24 16.31 -33.95
C GLU A 193 -10.63 16.17 -32.47
N THR A 194 -10.44 17.24 -31.71
CA THR A 194 -10.92 17.36 -30.33
C THR A 194 -12.37 17.85 -30.33
N GLN A 195 -13.30 17.01 -29.89
CA GLN A 195 -14.67 17.42 -29.58
C GLN A 195 -14.71 18.20 -28.25
N PRO A 196 -15.61 19.20 -28.11
CA PRO A 196 -15.70 20.01 -26.90
C PRO A 196 -16.39 19.27 -25.75
N ALA A 197 -15.86 19.51 -24.54
CA ALA A 197 -16.40 19.08 -23.27
C ALA A 197 -17.77 19.72 -23.00
N VAL A 198 -18.76 18.87 -22.69
CA VAL A 198 -20.05 19.27 -22.14
C VAL A 198 -19.89 19.33 -20.62
N THR A 199 -19.86 20.54 -20.05
CA THR A 199 -19.88 20.76 -18.61
C THR A 199 -21.30 20.53 -18.06
N ARG A 200 -21.35 19.78 -16.97
CA ARG A 200 -22.55 19.36 -16.23
C ARG A 200 -22.86 20.39 -15.15
N GLU A 201 -23.37 21.55 -15.53
CA GLU A 201 -23.99 22.51 -14.62
C GLU A 201 -25.10 23.21 -15.38
N ASP A 202 -26.33 22.69 -15.27
CA ASP A 202 -27.60 23.42 -15.45
C ASP A 202 -28.76 22.41 -15.37
N ALA A 203 -29.05 21.97 -14.15
CA ALA A 203 -30.16 21.06 -13.86
C ALA A 203 -31.13 21.68 -12.86
N GLN A 204 -31.45 22.97 -12.99
CA GLN A 204 -32.55 23.61 -12.27
C GLN A 204 -33.13 24.76 -13.08
N HIS A 205 -33.95 24.49 -14.11
CA HIS A 205 -35.12 25.30 -14.50
C HIS A 205 -35.75 24.76 -15.79
N LEU A 206 -36.56 23.71 -15.69
CA LEU A 206 -37.58 23.40 -16.71
C LEU A 206 -38.94 23.43 -16.04
N ARG A 207 -39.42 24.66 -15.86
CA ARG A 207 -40.81 25.00 -15.56
C ARG A 207 -41.64 24.64 -16.79
N TRP A 208 -42.26 23.46 -16.75
CA TRP A 208 -43.24 23.03 -17.75
C TRP A 208 -44.51 23.88 -17.63
N GLU A 209 -44.57 25.00 -18.35
CA GLU A 209 -45.84 25.66 -18.67
C GLU A 209 -46.37 25.04 -19.97
N SER A 210 -47.13 23.95 -19.84
CA SER A 210 -47.99 23.45 -20.91
C SER A 210 -49.24 24.33 -21.00
N SER A 211 -49.24 25.27 -21.93
CA SER A 211 -50.46 25.94 -22.41
C SER A 211 -51.12 25.05 -23.47
N PRO A 212 -52.35 24.55 -23.26
CA PRO A 212 -53.11 23.91 -24.33
C PRO A 212 -53.78 25.01 -25.17
N SER A 213 -53.23 25.28 -26.36
CA SER A 213 -53.90 26.07 -27.38
C SER A 213 -55.02 25.23 -28.00
N ASN A 214 -56.26 25.64 -27.75
CA ASN A 214 -57.46 25.15 -28.41
C ASN A 214 -57.44 25.62 -29.88
N GLN A 215 -56.96 24.78 -30.80
CA GLN A 215 -57.34 24.88 -32.21
C GLN A 215 -58.44 23.87 -32.49
N ARG A 216 -59.66 24.41 -32.63
CA ARG A 216 -60.76 23.76 -33.34
C ARG A 216 -60.35 23.69 -34.81
N ASP A 217 -60.19 22.48 -35.33
CA ASP A 217 -60.34 22.22 -36.76
C ASP A 217 -61.53 21.28 -36.94
N GLU A 218 -62.56 21.84 -37.57
CA GLU A 218 -63.71 21.12 -38.09
C GLU A 218 -63.35 20.46 -39.42
N GLY A 219 -63.96 19.31 -39.70
CA GLY A 219 -64.15 18.83 -41.07
C GLY A 219 -63.10 17.84 -41.58
N GLY A 220 -63.38 16.55 -41.43
CA GLY A 220 -62.55 15.51 -42.03
C GLY A 220 -63.06 14.09 -41.82
N THR A 221 -64.31 13.82 -42.19
CA THR A 221 -64.86 12.46 -42.27
C THR A 221 -64.20 11.70 -43.43
N GLY A 222 -63.04 11.09 -43.18
CA GLY A 222 -62.38 10.24 -44.19
C GLY A 222 -61.02 9.72 -43.75
N GLY A 223 -60.98 8.59 -43.01
CA GLY A 223 -59.74 7.88 -42.73
C GLY A 223 -59.73 7.01 -41.48
N SER A 224 -60.61 6.01 -41.39
CA SER A 224 -60.87 5.21 -40.19
C SER A 224 -59.77 4.26 -39.71
N ASP A 225 -58.63 4.09 -40.42
CA ASP A 225 -57.62 3.09 -40.03
C ASP A 225 -56.30 3.65 -39.49
N LYS A 226 -55.96 4.92 -39.75
CA LYS A 226 -54.69 5.50 -39.31
C LYS A 226 -54.72 6.01 -37.87
N SER A 227 -55.86 6.54 -37.43
CA SER A 227 -56.03 7.05 -36.06
C SER A 227 -56.04 5.92 -35.01
N LEU A 228 -56.63 4.76 -35.34
CA LEU A 228 -56.62 3.57 -34.48
C LEU A 228 -55.20 3.00 -34.31
N LYS A 229 -54.35 3.06 -35.35
CA LYS A 229 -52.94 2.63 -35.28
C LYS A 229 -52.10 3.54 -34.37
N LEU A 230 -52.36 4.85 -34.40
CA LEU A 230 -51.69 5.83 -33.53
C LEU A 230 -52.07 5.64 -32.05
N ALA A 231 -53.36 5.47 -31.75
CA ALA A 231 -53.83 5.21 -30.38
C ALA A 231 -53.24 3.91 -29.78
N LYS A 232 -53.13 2.83 -30.58
CA LYS A 232 -52.47 1.59 -30.15
C LYS A 232 -50.98 1.79 -29.86
N ARG A 233 -50.26 2.57 -30.68
CA ARG A 233 -48.83 2.88 -30.46
C ARG A 233 -48.59 3.68 -29.16
N ILE A 234 -49.43 4.67 -28.87
CA ILE A 234 -49.33 5.48 -27.65
C ILE A 234 -49.57 4.63 -26.38
N LYS A 235 -50.54 3.70 -26.44
CA LYS A 235 -50.82 2.79 -25.32
C LYS A 235 -49.67 1.81 -25.06
N VAL A 236 -49.01 1.32 -26.12
CA VAL A 236 -47.82 0.47 -26.00
C VAL A 236 -46.63 1.24 -25.43
N SER A 237 -46.38 2.48 -25.88
CA SER A 237 -45.28 3.32 -25.35
C SER A 237 -45.39 3.54 -23.83
N ARG A 238 -46.58 3.92 -23.34
CA ARG A 238 -46.82 4.12 -21.90
C ARG A 238 -46.63 2.83 -21.07
N SER A 239 -46.87 1.66 -21.68
CA SER A 239 -46.64 0.37 -21.02
C SER A 239 -45.16 0.03 -20.90
N VAL A 240 -44.34 0.44 -21.88
CA VAL A 240 -42.89 0.21 -21.85
C VAL A 240 -42.23 1.12 -20.81
N ASP A 241 -42.60 2.40 -20.77
CA ASP A 241 -42.07 3.36 -19.80
C ASP A 241 -42.40 2.94 -18.36
N GLY A 242 -43.61 2.45 -18.12
CA GLY A 242 -44.02 1.93 -16.81
C GLY A 242 -43.26 0.67 -16.37
N LEU A 243 -42.85 -0.19 -17.31
CA LEU A 243 -41.99 -1.35 -17.01
C LEU A 243 -40.56 -0.93 -16.71
N LEU A 244 -40.02 0.02 -17.49
CA LEU A 244 -38.67 0.54 -17.30
C LEU A 244 -38.51 1.19 -15.91
N LEU A 245 -39.49 2.01 -15.50
CA LEU A 245 -39.51 2.61 -14.16
C LEU A 245 -39.55 1.56 -13.04
N ARG A 246 -40.28 0.44 -13.22
CA ARG A 246 -40.32 -0.64 -12.23
C ARG A 246 -38.98 -1.36 -12.12
N ILE A 247 -38.33 -1.63 -13.25
CA ILE A 247 -37.00 -2.27 -13.28
C ILE A 247 -35.99 -1.36 -12.59
N GLU A 248 -36.01 -0.06 -12.88
CA GLU A 248 -35.11 0.91 -12.25
C GLU A 248 -35.39 1.04 -10.74
N THR A 249 -36.65 1.06 -10.33
CA THR A 249 -37.03 1.06 -8.91
C THR A 249 -36.52 -0.19 -8.19
N GLN A 250 -36.68 -1.38 -8.80
CA GLN A 250 -36.17 -2.63 -8.24
C GLN A 250 -34.64 -2.64 -8.15
N ARG A 251 -33.95 -2.11 -9.16
CA ARG A 251 -32.49 -1.97 -9.15
C ARG A 251 -32.04 -1.05 -8.01
N LEU A 252 -32.65 0.12 -7.86
CA LEU A 252 -32.33 1.05 -6.79
C LEU A 252 -32.61 0.47 -5.40
N GLN A 253 -33.69 -0.30 -5.24
CA GLN A 253 -33.97 -1.03 -4.00
C GLN A 253 -32.90 -2.10 -3.70
N ALA A 254 -32.43 -2.83 -4.72
CA ALA A 254 -31.37 -3.82 -4.56
C ALA A 254 -30.02 -3.16 -4.21
N GLU A 255 -29.68 -2.04 -4.84
CA GLU A 255 -28.49 -1.25 -4.52
C GLU A 255 -28.56 -0.70 -3.08
N ALA A 256 -29.72 -0.17 -2.66
CA ALA A 256 -29.94 0.30 -1.29
C ALA A 256 -29.83 -0.82 -0.25
N ALA A 257 -30.33 -2.02 -0.54
CA ALA A 257 -30.18 -3.18 0.34
C ALA A 257 -28.71 -3.61 0.47
N LYS A 258 -27.95 -3.54 -0.63
CA LYS A 258 -26.51 -3.85 -0.63
C LYS A 258 -25.72 -2.86 0.22
N THR A 259 -25.95 -1.55 0.06
CA THR A 259 -25.26 -0.52 0.86
C THR A 259 -25.63 -0.61 2.34
N GLN A 260 -26.88 -0.96 2.67
CA GLN A 260 -27.29 -1.21 4.05
C GLN A 260 -26.55 -2.41 4.67
N ALA A 261 -26.41 -3.51 3.94
CA ALA A 261 -25.67 -4.68 4.41
C ALA A 261 -24.18 -4.40 4.63
N GLU A 262 -23.55 -3.60 3.74
CA GLU A 262 -22.17 -3.16 3.91
C GLU A 262 -22.01 -2.24 5.12
N ALA A 263 -22.95 -1.32 5.37
CA ALA A 263 -22.95 -0.46 6.55
C ALA A 263 -23.06 -1.27 7.86
N GLU A 264 -23.91 -2.31 7.90
CA GLU A 264 -24.02 -3.19 9.06
C GLU A 264 -22.73 -4.00 9.30
N LYS A 265 -22.07 -4.46 8.23
CA LYS A 265 -20.78 -5.14 8.31
C LYS A 265 -19.70 -4.22 8.91
N ILE A 266 -19.59 -2.99 8.43
CA ILE A 266 -18.65 -1.98 8.95
C ILE A 266 -18.93 -1.70 10.44
N LYS A 267 -20.20 -1.58 10.83
CA LYS A 267 -20.59 -1.37 12.23
C LYS A 267 -20.17 -2.54 13.13
N ALA A 268 -20.29 -3.78 12.64
CA ALA A 268 -19.86 -4.96 13.37
C ALA A 268 -18.33 -5.04 13.51
N GLU A 269 -17.58 -4.68 12.46
CA GLU A 269 -16.11 -4.61 12.48
C GLU A 269 -15.62 -3.50 13.43
N ALA A 270 -16.25 -2.33 13.43
CA ALA A 270 -15.96 -1.25 14.37
C ALA A 270 -16.18 -1.66 15.83
N ALA A 271 -17.24 -2.43 16.12
CA ALA A 271 -17.50 -2.97 17.46
C ALA A 271 -16.41 -3.97 17.91
N LYS A 272 -15.93 -4.83 17.00
CA LYS A 272 -14.81 -5.74 17.28
C LYS A 272 -13.51 -4.99 17.56
N ALA A 273 -13.17 -4.00 16.73
CA ALA A 273 -11.99 -3.18 16.92
C ALA A 273 -12.01 -2.43 18.27
N LYS A 274 -13.18 -1.90 18.66
CA LYS A 274 -13.35 -1.26 19.98
C LYS A 274 -13.07 -2.23 21.13
N ALA A 275 -13.58 -3.46 21.06
CA ALA A 275 -13.33 -4.48 22.08
C ALA A 275 -11.84 -4.89 22.17
N GLU A 276 -11.12 -4.89 21.05
CA GLU A 276 -9.67 -5.14 21.03
C GLU A 276 -8.89 -3.99 21.69
N VAL A 277 -9.25 -2.74 21.39
CA VAL A 277 -8.64 -1.56 22.04
C VAL A 277 -8.84 -1.60 23.56
N GLU A 278 -10.03 -1.98 24.03
CA GLU A 278 -10.30 -2.14 25.48
C GLU A 278 -9.42 -3.23 26.12
N LYS A 279 -9.18 -4.36 25.42
CA LYS A 279 -8.24 -5.39 25.88
C LYS A 279 -6.80 -4.86 25.97
N PHE A 280 -6.35 -4.11 24.98
CA PHE A 280 -5.02 -3.48 24.99
C PHE A 280 -4.89 -2.47 26.13
N HIS A 281 -5.90 -1.63 26.38
CA HIS A 281 -5.91 -0.73 27.53
C HIS A 281 -5.83 -1.48 28.87
N ALA A 282 -6.57 -2.57 29.03
CA ALA A 282 -6.47 -3.40 30.23
C ALA A 282 -5.07 -4.04 30.40
N GLN A 283 -4.44 -4.45 29.30
CA GLN A 283 -3.07 -4.97 29.33
C GLN A 283 -2.05 -3.89 29.70
N THR A 284 -2.17 -2.69 29.13
CA THR A 284 -1.31 -1.54 29.47
C THR A 284 -1.44 -1.18 30.94
N ALA A 285 -2.66 -1.14 31.49
CA ALA A 285 -2.89 -0.88 32.91
C ALA A 285 -2.18 -1.91 33.82
N ARG A 286 -2.21 -3.20 33.44
CA ARG A 286 -1.47 -4.26 34.16
C ARG A 286 0.04 -4.05 34.13
N ILE A 287 0.59 -3.67 32.97
CA ILE A 287 2.02 -3.41 32.82
C ILE A 287 2.45 -2.22 33.70
N VAL A 288 1.64 -1.15 33.74
CA VAL A 288 1.90 0.02 34.60
C VAL A 288 1.89 -0.38 36.08
N ALA A 289 0.88 -1.13 36.52
CA ALA A 289 0.81 -1.61 37.91
C ALA A 289 2.01 -2.50 38.29
N LEU A 290 2.45 -3.39 37.39
CA LEU A 290 3.65 -4.20 37.60
C LEU A 290 4.92 -3.35 37.68
N LYS A 291 5.03 -2.29 36.88
CA LYS A 291 6.15 -1.36 36.94
C LYS A 291 6.20 -0.62 38.28
N GLU A 292 5.07 -0.13 38.77
CA GLU A 292 4.98 0.53 40.08
C GLU A 292 5.37 -0.41 41.23
N GLN A 293 4.97 -1.69 41.15
CA GLN A 293 5.42 -2.71 42.10
C GLN A 293 6.94 -2.91 42.05
N ASN A 294 7.53 -3.03 40.86
CA ASN A 294 8.97 -3.17 40.70
C ASN A 294 9.73 -1.93 41.21
N ASP A 295 9.24 -0.71 40.94
CA ASP A 295 9.83 0.53 41.42
C ASP A 295 9.72 0.67 42.96
N SER A 296 8.65 0.13 43.57
CA SER A 296 8.52 0.02 45.03
C SER A 296 9.56 -0.93 45.62
N ILE A 297 9.71 -2.12 45.02
CA ILE A 297 10.73 -3.12 45.44
C ILE A 297 12.14 -2.53 45.31
N ALA A 298 12.44 -1.85 44.20
CA ALA A 298 13.73 -1.20 43.99
C ALA A 298 14.04 -0.15 45.07
N ARG A 299 13.05 0.65 45.50
CA ARG A 299 13.20 1.61 46.60
C ARG A 299 13.49 0.94 47.95
N VAL A 300 12.80 -0.16 48.26
CA VAL A 300 13.03 -0.93 49.50
C VAL A 300 14.45 -1.53 49.50
N LEU A 301 14.86 -2.14 48.38
CA LEU A 301 16.22 -2.69 48.24
C LEU A 301 17.29 -1.61 48.35
N GLN A 302 17.06 -0.44 47.74
CA GLN A 302 18.00 0.68 47.83
C GLN A 302 18.13 1.20 49.27
N ALA A 303 17.02 1.34 49.98
CA ALA A 303 17.01 1.75 51.38
C ALA A 303 17.78 0.74 52.26
N PHE A 304 17.53 -0.55 52.05
CA PHE A 304 18.25 -1.64 52.72
C PHE A 304 19.77 -1.55 52.49
N VAL A 305 20.21 -1.40 51.24
CA VAL A 305 21.63 -1.26 50.88
C VAL A 305 22.26 -0.06 51.60
N ASN A 306 21.54 1.05 51.70
CA ASN A 306 22.01 2.24 52.40
C ASN A 306 22.15 1.99 53.92
N SER A 307 21.19 1.34 54.57
CA SER A 307 21.29 1.00 56.00
C SER A 307 22.45 0.05 56.32
N VAL A 308 22.73 -0.92 55.45
CA VAL A 308 23.91 -1.81 55.59
C VAL A 308 25.21 -1.03 55.50
N LYS A 309 25.30 -0.05 54.58
CA LYS A 309 26.48 0.82 54.44
C LYS A 309 26.72 1.69 55.68
N GLU A 310 25.66 2.06 56.39
CA GLU A 310 25.73 2.85 57.63
C GLU A 310 26.10 2.00 58.87
N GLY A 311 26.32 0.69 58.71
CA GLY A 311 26.71 -0.20 59.80
C GLY A 311 25.56 -0.64 60.70
N VAL A 312 24.31 -0.42 60.28
CA VAL A 312 23.13 -0.89 61.02
C VAL A 312 23.07 -2.42 60.91
N THR A 313 23.15 -3.10 62.04
CA THR A 313 22.99 -4.56 62.11
C THR A 313 21.52 -4.93 61.92
N LEU A 314 21.25 -5.76 60.92
CA LEU A 314 19.90 -6.21 60.61
C LEU A 314 19.44 -7.29 61.59
N PRO A 315 18.15 -7.32 61.99
CA PRO A 315 17.60 -8.42 62.76
C PRO A 315 17.74 -9.73 61.98
N ALA A 316 18.14 -10.82 62.65
CA ALA A 316 18.36 -12.14 62.03
C ALA A 316 17.16 -12.60 61.17
N GLY A 317 15.93 -12.30 61.59
CA GLY A 317 14.71 -12.67 60.86
C GLY A 317 14.53 -12.00 59.49
N VAL A 318 15.18 -10.85 59.22
CA VAL A 318 15.13 -10.19 57.90
C VAL A 318 16.00 -10.94 56.89
N MET A 319 17.13 -11.50 57.32
CA MET A 319 18.00 -12.29 56.46
C MET A 319 17.36 -13.63 56.06
N ASP A 320 16.55 -14.23 56.94
CA ASP A 320 15.74 -15.43 56.63
C ASP A 320 14.64 -15.13 55.60
N MET A 321 14.02 -13.94 55.68
CA MET A 321 13.05 -13.48 54.67
C MET A 321 13.70 -13.21 53.32
N LEU A 322 14.91 -12.65 53.28
CA LEU A 322 15.62 -12.38 52.03
C LEU A 322 16.15 -13.66 51.38
N SER A 323 16.60 -14.63 52.18
CA SER A 323 17.12 -15.92 51.69
C SER A 323 16.03 -16.89 51.22
N SER A 324 14.78 -16.70 51.65
CA SER A 324 13.62 -17.44 51.13
C SER A 324 13.12 -16.93 49.77
N ILE A 325 13.57 -15.74 49.32
CA ILE A 325 13.34 -15.27 47.95
C ILE A 325 14.29 -16.02 47.01
N LYS A 326 13.83 -17.12 46.41
CA LYS A 326 14.62 -17.89 45.43
C LYS A 326 15.04 -17.00 44.25
N PRO A 327 16.34 -16.76 44.04
CA PRO A 327 16.81 -16.05 42.85
C PRO A 327 16.48 -16.91 41.62
N GLY A 328 15.50 -16.48 40.83
CA GLY A 328 15.05 -17.17 39.63
C GLY A 328 13.59 -17.67 39.62
N ALA A 329 12.82 -17.54 40.72
CA ALA A 329 11.42 -17.98 40.75
C ALA A 329 10.37 -16.87 40.43
N ALA A 330 10.76 -15.60 40.48
CA ALA A 330 9.95 -14.45 40.05
C ALA A 330 10.90 -13.57 39.22
N VAL A 331 10.72 -13.29 37.94
CA VAL A 331 9.65 -12.44 37.36
C VAL A 331 9.47 -12.76 35.84
N LEU A 332 10.06 -13.83 35.31
CA LEU A 332 10.12 -14.10 33.86
C LEU A 332 9.58 -15.48 33.44
N PRO A 333 8.26 -15.75 33.58
CA PRO A 333 7.64 -16.60 32.55
C PRO A 333 6.27 -16.14 32.02
N MET A 334 5.76 -14.95 32.38
CA MET A 334 4.41 -14.56 31.95
C MET A 334 4.32 -13.64 30.72
N ILE A 335 5.44 -13.15 30.18
CA ILE A 335 5.40 -12.15 29.09
C ILE A 335 5.53 -12.76 27.67
N MET A 336 5.96 -14.01 27.49
CA MET A 336 6.12 -14.59 26.15
C MET A 336 5.59 -16.01 25.99
N LYS A 337 4.28 -16.18 26.17
CA LYS A 337 3.54 -17.16 25.36
C LYS A 337 2.31 -16.45 24.78
N PRO A 338 2.41 -15.86 23.57
CA PRO A 338 1.18 -15.55 22.84
C PRO A 338 0.46 -16.88 22.63
N ARG A 339 -0.72 -16.99 23.23
CA ARG A 339 -1.64 -18.11 23.11
C ARG A 339 -2.17 -18.15 21.68
N LEU A 340 -1.35 -18.66 20.77
CA LEU A 340 -1.62 -18.78 19.34
C LEU A 340 -2.38 -20.08 18.99
N GLU A 341 -2.85 -20.83 19.99
CA GLU A 341 -3.54 -22.13 19.82
C GLU A 341 -5.07 -22.06 20.07
N GLN A 342 -5.72 -20.90 19.92
CA GLN A 342 -7.20 -20.83 19.97
C GLN A 342 -7.83 -20.20 18.72
N LEU A 343 -7.17 -20.34 17.57
CA LEU A 343 -7.87 -20.30 16.29
C LEU A 343 -8.19 -21.73 15.89
N GLU A 344 -9.37 -22.20 16.33
CA GLU A 344 -9.94 -23.42 15.77
C GLU A 344 -10.12 -23.29 14.24
N PRO A 345 -9.94 -24.38 13.48
CA PRO A 345 -10.26 -24.43 12.06
C PRO A 345 -11.77 -24.57 11.87
N ALA A 346 -12.53 -23.49 12.03
CA ALA A 346 -13.92 -23.43 11.59
C ALA A 346 -14.00 -23.11 10.08
N ALA A 347 -13.41 -23.97 9.24
CA ALA A 347 -13.56 -23.94 7.79
C ALA A 347 -13.61 -25.36 7.20
N ALA A 348 -14.34 -26.26 7.86
CA ALA A 348 -14.89 -27.43 7.19
C ALA A 348 -16.36 -27.15 6.85
N CYS A 349 -16.72 -27.31 5.58
CA CYS A 349 -18.09 -27.49 5.07
C CYS A 349 -19.07 -26.30 5.16
N ARG A 350 -18.92 -25.31 4.27
CA ARG A 350 -20.07 -24.56 3.72
C ARG A 350 -20.04 -24.51 2.18
N GLN A 351 -19.80 -25.66 1.57
CA GLN A 351 -19.83 -25.80 0.12
C GLN A 351 -20.70 -26.99 -0.29
N CYS A 352 -21.97 -26.99 0.15
CA CYS A 352 -23.01 -27.90 -0.33
C CYS A 352 -24.40 -27.24 -0.19
N ARG A 353 -24.62 -26.06 -0.80
CA ARG A 353 -25.98 -25.48 -0.87
C ARG A 353 -26.46 -25.02 -2.24
N ASN A 354 -25.69 -25.26 -3.31
CA ASN A 354 -26.15 -25.02 -4.68
C ASN A 354 -26.03 -26.30 -5.52
N GLY A 355 -27.02 -27.17 -5.39
CA GLY A 355 -27.77 -27.77 -6.51
C GLY A 355 -27.08 -28.30 -7.77
N HIS A 356 -25.82 -28.72 -7.75
CA HIS A 356 -25.21 -29.42 -8.90
C HIS A 356 -24.82 -30.86 -8.56
N ARG A 357 -25.39 -31.80 -9.32
CA ARG A 357 -25.08 -33.23 -9.33
C ARG A 357 -23.58 -33.43 -9.55
N VAL A 358 -22.91 -34.04 -8.58
CA VAL A 358 -21.58 -34.64 -8.78
C VAL A 358 -21.79 -36.09 -9.23
N PRO A 359 -21.12 -36.57 -10.29
CA PRO A 359 -21.26 -37.94 -10.78
C PRO A 359 -20.58 -38.95 -9.82
N PRO A 360 -21.00 -40.23 -9.82
CA PRO A 360 -20.44 -41.25 -8.95
C PRO A 360 -18.99 -41.56 -9.34
N CYS A 361 -18.09 -41.44 -8.36
CA CYS A 361 -16.72 -41.94 -8.46
C CYS A 361 -16.79 -43.47 -8.57
N HIS A 362 -16.25 -44.01 -9.66
CA HIS A 362 -16.04 -45.44 -9.84
C HIS A 362 -15.00 -45.93 -8.83
N ASP A 363 -15.37 -47.00 -8.13
CA ASP A 363 -14.50 -47.85 -7.33
C ASP A 363 -13.36 -48.40 -8.20
N ALA A 364 -12.13 -47.97 -7.91
CA ALA A 364 -10.94 -48.65 -8.38
C ALA A 364 -10.65 -49.81 -7.43
N ALA A 365 -11.06 -50.99 -7.87
CA ALA A 365 -10.76 -52.27 -7.26
C ALA A 365 -9.24 -52.49 -7.17
N TYR A 366 -8.82 -53.01 -6.02
CA TYR A 366 -7.57 -53.74 -5.83
C TYR A 366 -7.46 -54.88 -6.84
N ALA A 367 -6.30 -54.98 -7.52
CA ALA A 367 -5.82 -56.21 -8.12
C ALA A 367 -4.29 -56.23 -8.09
N ASN A 368 -3.76 -57.24 -7.37
CA ASN A 368 -2.44 -57.88 -7.38
C ASN A 368 -1.19 -57.10 -7.79
#